data_AF-A0A0P7E575-F1
#
_entry.id   AF-A0A0P7E575-F1
#
_cell.length_a   1.000
_cell.length_b   1.000
_cell.length_c   1.000
_cell.angle_alpha   90.00
_cell.angle_beta   90.00
_cell.angle_gamma   90.00
#
_symmetry.space_group_name_H-M   'P 1'
#
loop_
_entity.id
_entity.type
_entity.pdbx_description
1 polymer ?
#
loop_
_entity_poly.entity_id
_entity_poly.type
_entity_poly.pdbx_seq_one_letter_code
_entity_poly.pdbx_strand_id
1 'polypeptide(L)'
;MSESLKHAQWAKSVERKHRQSKVKKAKKSPLPICAALACVLLSAGFYYASYEKPKEYPPLSAAAKQRISQFFAKQFLLGQWRLNKINYSSDAIQVYVQTPSKIALEGEALSQYLHYALCPVASKRIWQDIKTRELSVYVFSHSIRKGDRTVCNLESDERQIN
;
A
#
# COMPACT_ATOMS: atom_id res chain seq x y z
N MET A 1 -33.84 46.17 -29.23
CA MET A 1 -32.38 46.35 -29.01
C MET A 1 -31.83 47.10 -30.22
N SER A 2 -31.35 48.33 -30.01
CA SER A 2 -30.97 49.26 -31.09
C SER A 2 -29.67 48.87 -31.80
N GLU A 3 -29.59 49.08 -33.11
CA GLU A 3 -28.44 48.73 -33.96
C GLU A 3 -27.11 49.39 -33.53
N SER A 4 -27.18 50.52 -32.83
CA SER A 4 -26.02 51.23 -32.29
C SER A 4 -25.16 50.39 -31.33
N LEU A 5 -25.77 49.46 -30.59
CA LEU A 5 -25.04 48.57 -29.66
C LEU A 5 -24.15 47.56 -30.38
N LYS A 6 -24.55 47.10 -31.58
CA LYS A 6 -23.77 46.13 -32.37
C LYS A 6 -22.50 46.75 -32.94
N HIS A 7 -22.57 48.00 -33.42
CA HIS A 7 -21.39 48.71 -33.92
C HIS A 7 -20.36 49.01 -32.82
N ALA A 8 -20.81 49.36 -31.63
CA ALA A 8 -19.93 49.58 -30.48
C ALA A 8 -19.17 48.30 -30.07
N GLN A 9 -19.82 47.14 -30.15
CA GLN A 9 -19.18 45.85 -29.86
C GLN A 9 -18.18 45.44 -30.95
N TRP A 10 -18.49 45.72 -32.23
CA TRP A 10 -17.57 45.49 -33.34
C TRP A 10 -16.31 46.35 -33.23
N ALA A 11 -16.45 47.65 -32.94
CA ALA A 11 -15.32 48.56 -32.79
C ALA A 11 -14.34 48.10 -31.68
N LYS A 12 -14.89 47.70 -30.51
CA LYS A 12 -14.08 47.15 -29.41
C LYS A 12 -13.38 45.83 -29.74
N SER A 13 -13.88 45.07 -30.71
CA SER A 13 -13.25 43.81 -31.15
C SER A 13 -12.08 44.09 -32.10
N VAL A 14 -12.26 45.01 -33.04
CA VAL A 14 -11.23 45.44 -34.00
C VAL A 14 -10.05 46.08 -33.25
N GLU A 15 -10.33 46.93 -32.26
CA GLU A 15 -9.31 47.60 -31.47
C GLU A 15 -8.51 46.63 -30.60
N ARG A 16 -9.17 45.61 -30.03
CA ARG A 16 -8.48 44.51 -29.31
C ARG A 16 -7.55 43.71 -30.23
N LYS A 17 -7.96 43.44 -31.48
CA LYS A 17 -7.11 42.75 -32.45
C LYS A 17 -5.91 43.60 -32.89
N HIS A 18 -6.10 44.90 -33.11
CA HIS A 18 -5.00 45.80 -33.44
C HIS A 18 -4.00 45.98 -32.28
N ARG A 19 -4.48 45.93 -31.03
CA ARG A 19 -3.60 46.01 -29.85
C ARG A 19 -2.82 44.70 -29.63
N GLN A 20 -3.41 43.55 -29.92
CA GLN A 20 -2.71 42.25 -29.86
C GLN A 20 -1.66 42.07 -30.96
N SER A 21 -1.85 42.62 -32.17
CA SER A 21 -0.85 42.51 -33.24
C SER A 21 0.41 43.34 -32.99
N LYS A 22 0.34 44.37 -32.15
CA LYS A 22 1.49 45.21 -31.76
C LYS A 22 2.34 44.62 -30.62
N VAL A 23 1.90 43.56 -29.94
CA VAL A 23 2.74 42.87 -28.94
C VAL A 23 3.67 41.92 -29.67
N LYS A 24 4.94 42.33 -29.82
CA LYS A 24 6.01 41.58 -30.50
C LYS A 24 6.05 40.12 -30.01
N LYS A 25 5.86 39.15 -30.93
CA LYS A 25 6.04 37.72 -30.64
C LYS A 25 7.51 37.45 -30.31
N ALA A 26 7.83 37.18 -29.04
CA ALA A 26 9.14 36.71 -28.63
C ALA A 26 9.41 35.33 -29.27
N LYS A 27 10.52 35.20 -30.01
CA LYS A 27 10.97 33.92 -30.59
C LYS A 27 11.33 32.97 -29.45
N LYS A 28 10.57 31.89 -29.28
CA LYS A 28 10.88 30.81 -28.32
C LYS A 28 12.04 29.98 -28.89
N SER A 29 13.17 29.92 -28.17
CA SER A 29 14.27 29.01 -28.53
C SER A 29 13.89 27.56 -28.20
N PRO A 30 14.43 26.56 -28.92
CA PRO A 30 14.10 25.15 -28.71
C PRO A 30 14.73 24.50 -27.46
N LEU A 31 15.50 25.26 -26.65
CA LEU A 31 16.18 24.76 -25.45
C LEU A 31 15.29 24.04 -24.41
N PRO A 32 14.04 24.44 -24.12
CA PRO A 32 13.27 23.78 -23.06
C PRO A 32 12.76 22.39 -23.46
N ILE A 33 12.71 22.07 -24.77
CA ILE A 33 12.19 20.78 -25.26
C ILE A 33 13.26 19.69 -25.13
N CYS A 34 14.52 20.00 -25.42
CA CYS A 34 15.64 19.06 -25.26
C CYS A 34 15.93 18.75 -23.78
N ALA A 35 15.82 19.74 -22.90
CA ALA A 35 15.99 19.55 -21.46
C ALA A 35 14.91 18.61 -20.87
N ALA A 36 13.66 18.76 -21.30
CA ALA A 36 12.56 17.89 -20.85
C ALA A 36 12.78 16.42 -21.26
N LEU A 37 13.25 16.16 -22.48
CA LEU A 37 13.53 14.80 -22.95
C LEU A 37 14.68 14.14 -22.18
N ALA A 38 15.74 14.90 -21.86
CA ALA A 38 16.86 14.40 -21.08
C ALA A 38 16.43 14.01 -19.64
N CYS A 39 15.56 14.80 -19.01
CA CYS A 39 15.01 14.49 -17.69
C CYS A 39 14.18 13.20 -17.68
N VAL A 40 13.37 12.95 -18.72
CA VAL A 40 12.56 11.73 -18.82
C VAL A 40 13.45 10.49 -18.96
N LEU A 41 14.49 10.55 -19.80
CA LEU A 41 15.42 9.43 -19.99
C LEU A 41 16.21 9.10 -18.71
N LEU A 42 16.65 10.12 -17.97
CA LEU A 42 17.33 9.93 -16.69
C LEU A 42 16.40 9.30 -15.64
N SER A 43 15.16 9.77 -15.54
CA SER A 43 14.18 9.21 -14.59
C SER A 43 13.85 7.74 -14.86
N ALA A 44 13.74 7.35 -16.14
CA ALA A 44 13.50 5.96 -16.53
C ALA A 44 14.72 5.07 -16.20
N GLY A 45 15.93 5.55 -16.44
CA GLY A 45 17.16 4.84 -16.09
C GLY A 45 17.31 4.62 -14.58
N PHE A 46 17.05 5.66 -13.77
CA PHE A 46 17.04 5.54 -12.31
C PHE A 46 15.95 4.60 -11.79
N TYR A 47 14.75 4.65 -12.38
CA TYR A 47 13.66 3.75 -12.02
C TYR A 47 14.02 2.28 -12.29
N TYR A 48 14.65 2.00 -13.43
CA TYR A 48 15.09 0.65 -13.78
C TYR A 48 16.27 0.19 -12.93
N ALA A 49 17.24 1.06 -12.65
CA ALA A 49 18.38 0.76 -11.78
C ALA A 49 17.96 0.51 -10.33
N SER A 50 16.91 1.19 -9.86
CA SER A 50 16.31 1.00 -8.54
C SER A 50 15.29 -0.14 -8.49
N TYR A 51 15.03 -0.83 -9.60
CA TYR A 51 14.08 -1.92 -9.63
C TYR A 51 14.67 -3.14 -8.94
N GLU A 52 14.31 -3.34 -7.67
CA GLU A 52 14.58 -4.59 -6.98
C GLU A 52 13.73 -5.69 -7.61
N LYS A 53 14.39 -6.73 -8.14
CA LYS A 53 13.70 -7.90 -8.66
C LYS A 53 12.83 -8.52 -7.56
N PRO A 54 11.54 -8.82 -7.82
CA PRO A 54 10.70 -9.51 -6.84
C PRO A 54 11.39 -10.77 -6.36
N LYS A 55 11.51 -10.93 -5.04
CA LYS A 55 12.08 -12.15 -4.44
C LYS A 55 11.13 -13.32 -4.74
N GLU A 56 11.50 -14.13 -5.72
CA GLU A 56 10.78 -15.37 -6.03
C GLU A 56 11.06 -16.39 -4.92
N TYR A 57 10.06 -16.60 -4.07
CA TYR A 57 10.14 -17.64 -3.05
C TYR A 57 9.58 -18.95 -3.61
N PRO A 58 10.27 -20.08 -3.41
CA PRO A 58 9.73 -21.37 -3.78
C PRO A 58 8.42 -21.62 -3.03
N PRO A 59 7.41 -22.23 -3.67
CA PRO A 59 6.10 -22.45 -3.06
C PRO A 59 6.23 -23.24 -1.75
N LEU A 60 5.42 -22.87 -0.76
CA LEU A 60 5.46 -23.49 0.55
C LEU A 60 5.12 -24.98 0.46
N SER A 61 5.92 -25.85 1.08
CA SER A 61 5.66 -27.29 1.08
C SER A 61 4.33 -27.61 1.78
N ALA A 62 3.67 -28.70 1.36
CA ALA A 62 2.39 -29.11 1.96
C ALA A 62 2.53 -29.36 3.47
N ALA A 63 3.64 -29.96 3.91
CA ALA A 63 3.94 -30.19 5.32
C ALA A 63 4.09 -28.88 6.11
N ALA A 64 4.73 -27.85 5.54
CA ALA A 64 4.85 -26.54 6.18
C ALA A 64 3.48 -25.85 6.31
N LYS A 65 2.67 -25.85 5.24
CA LYS A 65 1.29 -25.34 5.27
C LYS A 65 0.47 -26.04 6.36
N GLN A 66 0.59 -27.37 6.47
CA GLN A 66 -0.12 -28.13 7.49
C GLN A 66 0.31 -27.74 8.91
N ARG A 67 1.62 -27.61 9.18
CA ARG A 67 2.13 -27.21 10.50
C ARG A 67 1.68 -25.81 10.89
N ILE A 68 1.71 -24.86 9.95
CA ILE A 68 1.23 -23.48 10.16
C ILE A 68 -0.27 -23.49 10.45
N SER A 69 -1.06 -24.19 9.65
CA SER A 69 -2.50 -24.33 9.89
C SER A 69 -2.80 -24.93 11.26
N GLN A 70 -2.09 -25.98 11.66
CA GLN A 70 -2.25 -26.63 12.97
C GLN A 70 -1.88 -25.70 14.12
N PHE A 71 -0.83 -24.89 13.97
CA PHE A 71 -0.44 -23.92 14.99
C PHE A 71 -1.55 -22.90 15.26
N PHE A 72 -2.04 -22.24 14.21
CA PHE A 72 -3.12 -21.25 14.38
C PHE A 72 -4.43 -21.90 14.80
N ALA A 73 -4.76 -23.09 14.29
CA ALA A 73 -5.95 -23.82 14.71
C ALA A 73 -5.93 -24.13 16.22
N LYS A 74 -4.77 -24.50 16.77
CA LYS A 74 -4.61 -24.73 18.21
C LYS A 74 -4.75 -23.45 19.02
N GLN A 75 -4.21 -22.33 18.53
CA GLN A 75 -4.28 -21.03 19.22
C GLN A 75 -5.73 -20.53 19.38
N PHE A 76 -6.59 -20.78 18.39
CA PHE A 76 -8.00 -20.37 18.40
C PHE A 76 -8.97 -21.52 18.72
N LEU A 77 -8.46 -22.62 19.28
CA LEU A 77 -9.30 -23.76 19.67
C LEU A 77 -10.13 -23.44 20.91
N LEU A 78 -9.56 -22.66 21.82
CA LEU A 78 -10.16 -22.28 23.10
C LEU A 78 -10.43 -20.78 23.10
N GLY A 79 -11.66 -20.41 23.41
CA GLY A 79 -12.09 -19.01 23.50
C GLY A 79 -13.15 -18.64 22.48
N GLN A 80 -13.42 -17.33 22.39
CA GLN A 80 -14.46 -16.79 21.51
C GLN A 80 -13.94 -16.39 20.13
N TRP A 81 -12.62 -16.32 19.96
CA TRP A 81 -11.96 -15.98 18.72
C TRP A 81 -11.85 -17.24 17.85
N ARG A 82 -12.08 -17.11 16.55
CA ARG A 82 -12.14 -18.25 15.63
C ARG A 82 -11.22 -18.05 14.45
N LEU A 83 -10.44 -19.06 14.10
CA LEU A 83 -9.73 -19.09 12.83
C LEU A 83 -10.74 -19.25 11.69
N ASN A 84 -10.81 -18.29 10.78
CA ASN A 84 -11.70 -18.33 9.63
C ASN A 84 -11.04 -19.04 8.43
N LYS A 85 -9.87 -18.53 8.00
CA LYS A 85 -9.11 -19.09 6.89
C LYS A 85 -7.64 -18.67 6.95
N ILE A 86 -6.80 -19.39 6.21
CA ILE A 86 -5.40 -19.03 5.99
C ILE A 86 -5.14 -19.06 4.49
N ASN A 87 -4.68 -17.93 3.95
CA ASN A 87 -4.26 -17.84 2.56
C ASN A 87 -2.74 -17.95 2.49
N TYR A 88 -2.25 -18.84 1.62
CA TYR A 88 -0.84 -19.06 1.38
C TYR A 88 -0.45 -18.53 0.00
N SER A 89 0.27 -17.41 -0.05
CA SER A 89 0.85 -16.86 -1.28
C SER A 89 2.32 -17.28 -1.41
N SER A 90 3.01 -16.85 -2.46
CA SER A 90 4.46 -17.09 -2.62
C SER A 90 5.30 -16.24 -1.66
N ASP A 91 4.88 -15.05 -1.32
CA ASP A 91 5.60 -14.05 -0.52
C ASP A 91 4.98 -13.81 0.86
N ALA A 92 3.68 -14.02 0.98
CA ALA A 92 2.92 -13.74 2.19
C ALA A 92 2.09 -14.93 2.69
N ILE A 93 1.87 -14.96 3.99
CA ILE A 93 0.93 -15.85 4.68
C ILE A 93 -0.07 -14.95 5.41
N GLN A 94 -1.35 -15.06 5.05
CA GLN A 94 -2.41 -14.22 5.58
C GLN A 94 -3.37 -15.07 6.40
N VAL A 95 -3.42 -14.81 7.70
CA VAL A 95 -4.28 -15.51 8.66
C VAL A 95 -5.47 -14.63 8.96
N TYR A 96 -6.68 -15.16 8.84
CA TYR A 96 -7.92 -14.44 9.08
C TYR A 96 -8.60 -14.98 10.33
N VAL A 97 -8.77 -14.12 11.33
CA VAL A 97 -9.32 -14.43 12.64
C VAL A 97 -10.59 -13.63 12.86
N GLN A 98 -11.65 -14.31 13.26
CA GLN A 98 -12.92 -13.71 13.57
C GLN A 98 -13.07 -13.51 15.09
N THR A 99 -13.43 -12.30 15.52
CA THR A 99 -13.74 -11.96 16.91
C THR A 99 -15.24 -11.90 17.14
N PRO A 100 -15.72 -12.12 18.37
CA PRO A 100 -17.14 -12.01 18.69
C PRO A 100 -17.65 -10.56 18.58
N SER A 101 -16.81 -9.58 18.91
CA SER A 101 -17.13 -8.16 18.92
C SER A 101 -15.94 -7.31 18.48
N LYS A 102 -16.18 -6.02 18.21
CA LYS A 102 -15.11 -5.05 17.94
C LYS A 102 -14.28 -4.86 19.21
N ILE A 103 -12.97 -4.86 19.07
CA ILE A 103 -12.04 -4.59 20.17
C ILE A 103 -12.13 -3.09 20.51
N ALA A 104 -12.28 -2.75 21.79
CA ALA A 104 -12.38 -1.37 22.27
C ALA A 104 -11.01 -0.70 22.42
N LEU A 105 -10.14 -0.88 21.41
CA LEU A 105 -8.84 -0.23 21.30
C LEU A 105 -8.76 0.39 19.90
N GLU A 106 -8.01 1.46 19.75
CA GLU A 106 -7.83 2.14 18.47
C GLU A 106 -6.35 2.52 18.27
N GLY A 107 -5.96 2.73 17.00
CA GLY A 107 -4.62 3.19 16.63
C GLY A 107 -3.50 2.24 17.05
N GLU A 108 -2.42 2.81 17.60
CA GLU A 108 -1.20 2.10 17.97
C GLU A 108 -1.44 1.06 19.07
N ALA A 109 -2.26 1.39 20.07
CA ALA A 109 -2.59 0.48 21.16
C ALA A 109 -3.27 -0.80 20.67
N LEU A 110 -4.17 -0.68 19.68
CA LEU A 110 -4.79 -1.84 19.04
C LEU A 110 -3.76 -2.66 18.26
N SER A 111 -2.95 -2.01 17.42
CA SER A 111 -1.93 -2.68 16.61
C SER A 111 -0.96 -3.48 17.48
N GLN A 112 -0.48 -2.86 18.55
CA GLN A 112 0.43 -3.46 19.51
C GLN A 112 -0.23 -4.63 20.26
N TYR A 113 -1.46 -4.47 20.76
CA TYR A 113 -2.22 -5.54 21.38
C TYR A 113 -2.39 -6.75 20.44
N LEU A 114 -2.80 -6.50 19.18
CA LEU A 114 -2.97 -7.54 18.18
C LEU A 114 -1.66 -8.26 17.87
N HIS A 115 -0.55 -7.51 17.78
CA HIS A 115 0.77 -8.09 17.59
C HIS A 115 1.11 -9.08 18.71
N TYR A 116 1.00 -8.67 19.98
CA TYR A 116 1.30 -9.56 21.11
C TYR A 116 0.36 -10.74 21.24
N ALA A 117 -0.94 -10.53 20.99
CA ALA A 117 -1.94 -11.58 21.16
C ALA A 117 -1.87 -12.66 20.07
N LEU A 118 -1.43 -12.31 18.86
CA LEU A 118 -1.60 -13.15 17.67
C LEU A 118 -0.28 -13.59 17.04
N CYS A 119 0.77 -12.78 17.14
CA CYS A 119 2.04 -13.12 16.52
C CYS A 119 2.76 -14.24 17.30
N PRO A 120 3.34 -15.22 16.60
CA PRO A 120 4.16 -16.23 17.26
C PRO A 120 5.42 -15.58 17.87
N VAL A 121 5.74 -15.89 19.12
CA VAL A 121 7.02 -15.47 19.73
C VAL A 121 8.22 -15.99 18.93
N ALA A 122 9.34 -15.27 18.94
CA ALA A 122 10.50 -15.55 18.09
C ALA A 122 11.08 -16.97 18.30
N SER A 123 10.95 -17.52 19.51
CA SER A 123 11.42 -18.86 19.87
C SER A 123 10.62 -20.02 19.26
N LYS A 124 9.47 -19.75 18.60
CA LYS A 124 8.64 -20.82 18.02
C LYS A 124 9.24 -21.36 16.72
N ARG A 125 9.25 -22.69 16.60
CA ARG A 125 9.67 -23.40 15.38
C ARG A 125 8.87 -23.05 14.12
N ILE A 126 7.68 -22.45 14.26
CA ILE A 126 6.87 -22.03 13.11
C ILE A 126 7.60 -21.01 12.22
N TRP A 127 8.51 -20.21 12.78
CA TRP A 127 9.33 -19.28 12.01
C TRP A 127 10.25 -19.98 11.00
N GLN A 128 10.63 -21.24 11.24
CA GLN A 128 11.39 -22.05 10.27
C GLN A 128 10.55 -22.42 9.05
N ASP A 129 9.24 -22.57 9.22
CA ASP A 129 8.29 -22.86 8.14
C ASP A 129 7.89 -21.58 7.38
N ILE A 130 7.75 -20.46 8.09
CA ILE A 130 7.44 -19.14 7.51
C ILE A 130 8.65 -18.59 6.75
N LYS A 131 9.88 -18.86 7.22
CA LYS A 131 11.13 -18.35 6.64
C LYS A 131 11.10 -16.82 6.52
N THR A 132 11.41 -16.28 5.35
CA THR A 132 11.47 -14.84 5.05
C THR A 132 10.16 -14.28 4.48
N ARG A 133 9.05 -15.01 4.60
CA ARG A 133 7.74 -14.60 4.09
C ARG A 133 7.05 -13.67 5.08
N GLU A 134 6.26 -12.73 4.57
CA GLU A 134 5.49 -11.83 5.41
C GLU A 134 4.33 -12.58 6.07
N LEU A 135 4.26 -12.57 7.40
CA LEU A 135 3.13 -13.13 8.14
C LEU A 135 2.21 -11.99 8.56
N SER A 136 0.97 -12.02 8.10
CA SER A 136 -0.05 -11.02 8.44
C SER A 136 -1.26 -11.67 9.06
N VAL A 137 -1.75 -11.10 10.16
CA VAL A 137 -2.98 -11.55 10.83
C VAL A 137 -4.04 -10.45 10.70
N TYR A 138 -5.16 -10.81 10.09
CA TYR A 138 -6.33 -9.97 9.92
C TYR A 138 -7.39 -10.36 10.94
N VAL A 139 -7.88 -9.39 11.69
CA VAL A 139 -8.86 -9.58 12.75
C VAL A 139 -10.13 -8.82 12.41
N PHE A 140 -11.27 -9.48 12.45
CA PHE A 140 -12.55 -8.86 12.11
C PHE A 140 -13.69 -9.43 12.92
N SER A 141 -14.73 -8.64 13.20
CA SER A 141 -15.95 -9.14 13.84
C SER A 141 -16.98 -9.64 12.83
N HIS A 142 -17.38 -8.76 11.92
CA HIS A 142 -18.44 -9.03 10.94
C HIS A 142 -17.96 -9.05 9.48
N SER A 143 -16.95 -8.24 9.13
CA SER A 143 -16.47 -8.14 7.75
C SER A 143 -14.97 -7.98 7.68
N ILE A 144 -14.33 -8.79 6.84
CA ILE A 144 -12.88 -8.72 6.57
C ILE A 144 -12.45 -7.32 6.09
N ARG A 145 -13.32 -6.60 5.35
CA ARG A 145 -13.00 -5.25 4.83
C ARG A 145 -12.89 -4.19 5.91
N LYS A 146 -13.53 -4.40 7.06
CA LYS A 146 -13.49 -3.51 8.23
C LYS A 146 -12.63 -4.10 9.34
N GLY A 147 -11.80 -5.08 9.01
CA GLY A 147 -10.91 -5.74 9.94
C GLY A 147 -9.61 -4.96 10.11
N ASP A 148 -9.01 -5.14 11.28
CA ASP A 148 -7.69 -4.63 11.60
C ASP A 148 -6.63 -5.64 11.18
N ARG A 149 -5.42 -5.17 10.90
CA ARG A 149 -4.30 -6.00 10.45
C ARG A 149 -3.09 -5.74 11.32
N THR A 150 -2.41 -6.81 11.71
CA THR A 150 -1.06 -6.74 12.27
C THR A 150 -0.10 -7.56 11.43
N VAL A 151 1.14 -7.10 11.32
CA VAL A 151 2.23 -7.81 10.62
C VAL A 151 3.19 -8.35 11.67
N CYS A 152 3.45 -9.64 11.59
CA CYS A 152 4.32 -10.34 12.52
C CYS A 152 5.72 -10.44 11.93
N ASN A 153 6.71 -9.92 12.64
CA ASN A 153 8.12 -10.01 12.26
C ASN A 153 8.91 -10.74 13.34
N LEU A 154 9.94 -11.47 12.93
CA LEU A 154 10.84 -12.18 13.85
C LEU A 154 11.60 -11.22 14.79
N GLU A 155 11.89 -10.02 14.30
CA GLU A 155 12.74 -8.99 14.94
C GLU A 155 12.00 -8.13 15.98
N SER A 156 10.67 -8.23 16.06
CA SER A 156 9.87 -7.35 16.92
C SER A 156 9.93 -7.71 18.42
N ASP A 157 10.49 -8.88 18.78
CA ASP A 157 10.51 -9.42 20.15
C ASP A 157 11.77 -9.02 20.94
N GLU A 158 12.90 -8.71 20.28
CA GLU A 158 14.16 -8.37 20.96
C GLU A 158 14.21 -6.93 21.51
N ARG A 159 13.32 -6.04 21.07
CA ARG A 159 13.35 -4.62 21.45
C ARG A 159 12.74 -4.30 22.82
N GLN A 160 12.33 -5.31 23.60
CA GLN A 160 11.67 -5.09 24.90
C GLN A 160 12.31 -5.83 26.09
N ILE A 161 13.51 -6.41 25.94
CA ILE A 161 14.27 -7.01 27.06
C ILE A 161 15.50 -6.14 27.43
N ASN A 162 15.51 -4.86 27.04
CA ASN A 162 16.50 -3.88 27.53
C ASN A 162 15.81 -2.62 28.05
#